data_AF-A0A662J3Q1-F1
#
_entry.id   AF-A0A662J3Q1-F1
#
_cell.length_a   1.000
_cell.length_b   1.000
_cell.length_c   1.000
_cell.angle_alpha   90.00
_cell.angle_beta   90.00
_cell.angle_gamma   90.00
#
_symmetry.space_group_name_H-M   'P 1'
#
loop_
_entity.id
_entity.type
_entity.pdbx_description
1 polymer ?
#
loop_
_entity_poly.entity_id
_entity_poly.type
_entity_poly.pdbx_seq_one_letter_code
_entity_poly.pdbx_strand_id
1 'polypeptide(L)' 'MTTVEPHKLEAVYWVRDELGDRLATLNLAPGVRVYGEALIRKGGDEYRVWDPYRSKLAASILKGLE' A
#
# COMPACT_ATOMS: atom_id res chain seq x y z
N MET A 1 6.20 -10.48 10.62
CA MET A 1 5.33 -11.30 9.73
C MET A 1 4.42 -10.34 8.96
N THR A 2 4.56 -10.23 7.64
CA THR A 2 3.80 -9.24 6.85
C THR A 2 2.38 -9.71 6.55
N THR A 3 1.38 -8.93 6.93
CA THR A 3 -0.03 -9.15 6.59
C THR A 3 -0.51 -8.08 5.60
N VAL A 4 -1.46 -8.47 4.75
CA VAL A 4 -2.12 -7.59 3.80
C VAL A 4 -3.63 -7.75 4.00
N GLU A 5 -4.31 -6.66 4.30
CA GLU A 5 -5.74 -6.62 4.61
C GLU A 5 -6.42 -5.53 3.74
N PRO A 6 -7.67 -5.70 3.31
CA PRO A 6 -8.37 -4.65 2.57
C PRO A 6 -8.66 -3.42 3.44
N HIS A 7 -8.57 -2.23 2.84
CA HIS A 7 -9.08 -0.99 3.42
C HIS A 7 -10.60 -0.91 3.25
N LYS A 8 -11.25 0.04 3.94
CA LYS A 8 -12.64 0.45 3.68
C LYS A 8 -12.86 0.92 2.22
N LEU A 9 -11.84 1.49 1.60
CA LEU A 9 -11.88 1.97 0.23
C LEU A 9 -11.51 0.84 -0.72
N GLU A 10 -12.25 0.72 -1.82
CA GLU A 10 -11.98 -0.28 -2.83
C GLU A 10 -10.57 -0.11 -3.41
N ALA A 11 -9.91 -1.24 -3.69
CA ALA A 11 -8.55 -1.31 -4.24
C ALA A 11 -7.42 -0.70 -3.37
N VAL A 12 -7.73 -0.29 -2.14
CA VAL A 12 -6.75 0.14 -1.15
C VAL A 12 -6.57 -0.95 -0.10
N TYR A 13 -5.33 -1.16 0.33
CA TYR A 13 -4.96 -2.22 1.27
C TYR A 13 -4.11 -1.68 2.40
N TRP A 14 -4.25 -2.27 3.58
CA TRP A 14 -3.33 -2.16 4.70
C TRP A 14 -2.24 -3.22 4.57
N VAL A 15 -0.99 -2.77 4.64
CA VAL A 15 0.18 -3.62 4.87
C VAL A 15 0.62 -3.40 6.30
N ARG A 16 0.63 -4.47 7.11
CA ARG A 16 1.17 -4.43 8.47
C ARG A 16 2.40 -5.32 8.56
N ASP A 17 3.50 -4.72 9.00
CA ASP A 17 4.75 -5.42 9.28
C ASP A 17 5.54 -4.71 10.38
N GLU A 18 6.82 -5.03 10.50
CA GLU A 18 7.72 -4.47 11.52
C GLU A 18 7.97 -2.96 11.34
N LEU A 19 7.68 -2.40 10.17
CA LEU A 19 7.76 -0.96 9.89
C LEU A 19 6.46 -0.22 10.25
N GLY A 20 5.43 -0.94 10.69
CA GLY A 20 4.12 -0.42 11.04
C GLY A 20 3.08 -0.52 9.92
N ASP A 21 1.96 0.16 10.14
CA ASP A 21 0.80 0.13 9.24
C ASP A 21 1.01 1.10 8.08
N ARG A 22 0.95 0.58 6.86
CA ARG A 22 1.18 1.34 5.63
C ARG A 22 0.06 1.09 4.64
N LEU A 23 -0.32 2.13 3.90
CA LEU A 23 -1.24 1.96 2.77
C LEU A 23 -0.51 1.30 1.61
N ALA A 24 -1.26 0.53 0.82
CA ALA A 24 -0.80 -0.07 -0.41
C ALA A 24 -1.93 -0.18 -1.43
N THR A 25 -1.53 -0.41 -2.68
CA THR A 25 -2.42 -0.69 -3.80
C THR A 25 -1.94 -1.95 -4.50
N LEU A 26 -2.83 -2.65 -5.20
CA LEU A 26 -2.41 -3.75 -6.05
C LEU A 26 -1.50 -3.21 -7.17
N ASN A 27 -0.35 -3.84 -7.36
CA ASN A 27 0.56 -3.47 -8.43
C ASN A 27 0.06 -4.03 -9.77
N LEU A 28 -0.29 -3.13 -10.69
CA LEU A 28 -0.76 -3.50 -12.02
C LEU A 28 0.34 -4.14 -12.89
N ALA A 29 1.62 -3.81 -12.64
CA ALA A 29 2.77 -4.35 -13.37
C ALA A 29 3.76 -5.01 -12.40
N PRO A 30 3.56 -6.30 -12.05
CA PRO A 30 4.41 -7.00 -11.09
C PRO A 30 5.90 -6.96 -11.44
N GLY A 31 6.74 -6.69 -10.43
CA GLY A 31 8.19 -6.57 -10.56
C GLY A 31 8.69 -5.18 -10.98
N VAL A 32 7.80 -4.29 -11.43
CA VAL A 32 8.17 -2.93 -11.86
C VAL A 32 7.99 -1.95 -10.72
N ARG A 33 9.03 -1.15 -10.45
CA ARG A 33 8.99 0.01 -9.55
C ARG A 33 9.10 1.28 -10.38
N VAL A 34 8.29 2.28 -10.06
CA VAL A 34 8.30 3.55 -10.81
C VAL A 34 9.11 4.58 -10.04
N TYR A 35 8.82 4.75 -8.76
CA TYR A 35 9.45 5.75 -7.90
C TYR A 35 10.24 5.16 -6.73
N GLY A 36 10.66 3.89 -6.86
CA GLY A 36 11.40 3.16 -5.84
C GLY A 36 10.55 2.74 -4.65
N GLU A 37 9.23 2.61 -4.84
CA GLU A 37 8.30 2.19 -3.80
C GLU A 37 8.62 0.77 -3.31
N ALA A 38 8.32 0.50 -2.05
CA ALA A 38 8.41 -0.86 -1.53
C ALA A 38 7.32 -1.74 -2.17
N LEU A 39 7.73 -2.92 -2.64
CA LEU A 39 6.84 -3.94 -3.20
C LEU A 39 6.72 -5.09 -2.22
N ILE A 40 5.50 -5.52 -1.93
CA ILE A 40 5.18 -6.59 -0.99
C ILE A 40 4.48 -7.69 -1.76
N ARG A 41 4.99 -8.93 -1.69
CA ARG A 41 4.34 -10.09 -2.32
C ARG A 41 3.57 -10.89 -1.29
N LYS A 42 2.29 -11.13 -1.55
CA LYS A 42 1.43 -11.93 -0.66
C LYS A 42 0.37 -12.66 -1.48
N GLY A 43 0.25 -13.96 -1.29
CA GLY A 43 -0.84 -14.75 -1.88
C GLY A 43 -0.82 -14.84 -3.42
N GLY A 44 0.33 -14.59 -4.07
CA GLY A 44 0.44 -14.55 -5.53
C GLY A 44 0.33 -13.14 -6.12
N ASP A 45 -0.20 -12.19 -5.35
CA ASP A 45 -0.30 -10.79 -5.73
C ASP A 45 0.91 -9.98 -5.26
N GLU A 46 1.15 -8.87 -5.96
CA GLU A 46 2.16 -7.89 -5.59
C GLU A 46 1.50 -6.57 -5.27
N TYR A 47 1.82 -6.03 -4.10
CA TYR A 47 1.26 -4.79 -3.56
C TYR A 47 2.35 -3.73 -3.55
N ARG A 48 2.01 -2.53 -4.02
CA ARG A 48 2.88 -1.36 -3.98
C ARG A 48 2.51 -0.49 -2.80
N VAL A 49 3.47 -0.25 -1.91
CA VAL A 49 3.31 0.65 -0.77
C VAL A 49 3.06 2.07 -1.26
N TRP A 50 2.04 2.71 -0.69
CA TRP A 50 1.61 4.04 -1.04
C TRP A 50 2.05 5.03 0.05
N ASP A 51 3.12 5.78 -0.26
CA ASP A 51 3.74 6.69 0.70
C ASP A 51 2.91 7.99 0.88
N PRO A 52 2.41 8.28 2.09
CA PRO A 52 1.64 9.50 2.38
C PRO A 52 2.47 10.78 2.28
N TYR A 53 3.79 10.73 2.49
CA TYR A 53 4.66 11.91 2.35
C TYR A 53 4.89 12.29 0.89
N ARG A 54 4.59 11.37 -0.04
CA ARG A 54 4.74 11.57 -1.48
C ARG A 54 3.41 11.64 -2.24
N SER A 55 2.29 11.41 -1.55
CA SER A 55 0.94 11.42 -2.14
C SER A 55 -0.07 12.11 -1.22
N LYS A 56 -0.64 13.22 -1.69
CA LYS A 56 -1.69 13.96 -0.97
C LYS A 56 -2.94 13.10 -0.71
N LEU A 57 -3.27 12.20 -1.65
CA LEU A 57 -4.41 11.28 -1.52
C LEU A 57 -4.15 10.20 -0.47
N ALA A 58 -2.94 9.63 -0.42
CA ALA A 58 -2.59 8.69 0.64
C ALA A 58 -2.62 9.38 2.01
N ALA A 59 -2.10 10.61 2.08
CA ALA A 59 -2.17 11.41 3.30
C ALA A 59 -3.61 11.72 3.74
N SER A 60 -4.52 12.03 2.81
CA SER A 60 -5.92 12.30 3.14
C SER A 60 -6.63 11.05 3.68
N ILE A 61 -6.37 9.88 3.08
CA ILE A 61 -6.89 8.59 3.57
C ILE A 61 -6.39 8.32 4.99
N LEU A 62 -5.08 8.48 5.25
CA LEU A 62 -4.53 8.30 6.61
C LEU A 62 -5.07 9.29 7.64
N LYS A 63 -5.53 10.47 7.21
CA LYS A 63 -6.14 11.48 8.08
C LYS A 63 -7.65 11.27 8.25
N GLY A 64 -8.24 10.24 7.64
CA GLY A 64 -9.68 9.96 7.72
C GLY A 64 -10.54 10.98 6.97
N LEU A 65 -9.97 11.64 5.95
CA LEU A 65 -10.68 12.59 5.08
C LEU A 65 -11.32 11.90 3.85
N GLU A 66 -11.50 10.59 3.95
CA GLU A 66 -12.03 9.69 2.90
C GLU A 66 -13.55 9.75 2.72
#